data_AF-A0A2V8GYY8-F1
#
_entry.id   AF-A0A2V8GYY8-F1
#
_cell.length_a   1.000
_cell.length_b   1.000
_cell.length_c   1.000
_cell.angle_alpha   90.00
_cell.angle_beta   90.00
_cell.angle_gamma   90.00
#
_symmetry.space_group_name_H-M   'P 1'
#
loop_
_entity.id
_entity.type
_entity.pdbx_description
1 polymer ?
#
loop_
_entity_poly.entity_id
_entity_poly.type
_entity_poly.pdbx_seq_one_letter_code
_entity_poly.pdbx_strand_id
1 'polypeptide(L)' 'MASDLDPQFQEGDEFFQQGLALSKQGRWKEALNAYKESLRVNPGNIQTYFNLGLCITS' A
#
# COMPACT_ATOMS: atom_id res chain seq x y z
N MET A 1 -7.13 20.73 15.29
CA MET A 1 -6.24 20.87 14.12
C MET A 1 -5.95 19.46 13.65
N ALA A 2 -6.78 18.96 12.73
CA ALA A 2 -6.44 17.75 11.98
C ALA A 2 -5.90 18.22 10.62
N SER A 3 -5.04 17.40 10.02
CA SER A 3 -4.53 17.49 8.65
C SER A 3 -3.41 18.50 8.36
N ASP A 4 -2.28 18.34 9.04
CA ASP A 4 -0.95 18.61 8.45
C ASP A 4 -0.20 17.28 8.25
N LEU A 5 -0.92 16.21 7.90
CA LEU A 5 -0.26 15.03 7.33
C LEU A 5 0.05 15.42 5.89
N ASP A 6 1.34 15.45 5.54
CA ASP A 6 1.81 15.80 4.20
C ASP A 6 0.93 15.14 3.13
N PRO A 7 0.49 15.87 2.08
CA PRO A 7 -0.37 15.31 1.02
C PRO A 7 0.21 14.05 0.38
N GLN A 8 1.54 13.93 0.37
CA GLN A 8 2.26 12.74 -0.09
C GLN A 8 1.98 11.50 0.79
N PHE A 9 1.77 11.68 2.09
CA PHE A 9 1.41 10.59 3.00
C PHE A 9 0.02 10.03 2.68
N GLN A 10 -0.91 10.89 2.26
CA GLN A 10 -2.29 10.51 1.94
C GLN A 10 -2.38 9.68 0.65
N GLU A 11 -1.62 10.05 -0.40
CA GLU A 11 -1.57 9.28 -1.66
C GLU A 11 -0.99 7.86 -1.45
N GLY A 12 0.05 7.72 -0.61
CA GLY A 12 0.62 6.40 -0.30
C GLY A 12 -0.38 5.48 0.39
N ASP A 13 -1.18 6.03 1.30
CA ASP A 13 -2.21 5.29 2.02
C ASP A 13 -3.34 4.81 1.12
N GLU A 14 -3.72 5.58 0.09
CA GLU A 14 -4.71 5.14 -0.90
C GLU A 14 -4.24 3.90 -1.68
N PHE A 15 -2.99 3.93 -2.17
CA PHE A 15 -2.39 2.79 -2.86
C PHE A 15 -2.27 1.57 -1.93
N PHE A 16 -1.96 1.79 -0.66
CA PHE A 16 -1.94 0.72 0.34
C PHE A 16 -3.33 0.07 0.52
N GLN A 17 -4.39 0.86 0.66
CA GLN A 17 -5.76 0.34 0.80
C GLN A 17 -6.22 -0.41 -0.46
N GLN A 18 -5.85 0.09 -1.66
CA GLN A 18 -6.11 -0.61 -2.91
C GLN A 18 -5.42 -1.97 -2.95
N GLY A 19 -4.13 -2.02 -2.58
CA GLY A 19 -3.38 -3.28 -2.51
C GLY A 19 -4.01 -4.28 -1.54
N LEU A 20 -4.47 -3.80 -0.39
CA LEU A 20 -5.17 -4.61 0.60
C LEU A 20 -6.49 -5.19 0.08
N ALA A 21 -7.28 -4.37 -0.63
CA ALA A 21 -8.53 -4.82 -1.23
C ALA A 21 -8.30 -5.86 -2.34
N LEU A 22 -7.31 -5.64 -3.20
CA LEU A 22 -6.95 -6.56 -4.29
C LEU A 22 -6.40 -7.89 -3.75
N SER A 23 -5.60 -7.84 -2.70
CA SER A 23 -5.07 -9.03 -2.02
C SER A 23 -6.20 -9.88 -1.44
N LYS A 24 -7.19 -9.26 -0.80
CA LYS A 24 -8.39 -9.96 -0.32
C LYS A 24 -9.23 -10.60 -1.43
N GLN A 25 -9.16 -10.07 -2.66
CA GLN A 25 -9.81 -10.65 -3.84
C GLN A 25 -8.98 -11.76 -4.52
N GLY A 26 -7.79 -12.10 -3.99
CA GLY A 26 -6.87 -13.04 -4.62
C GLY A 26 -6.18 -12.49 -5.88
N ARG A 27 -6.30 -11.18 -6.14
CA ARG A 27 -5.68 -10.50 -7.29
C ARG A 27 -4.25 -10.09 -6.95
N TRP A 28 -3.40 -11.06 -6.62
CA TRP A 28 -2.07 -10.86 -6.05
C TRP A 28 -1.16 -9.98 -6.91
N LYS A 29 -1.19 -10.14 -8.24
CA LYS A 29 -0.37 -9.33 -9.16
C LYS A 29 -0.71 -7.84 -9.10
N GLU A 30 -1.99 -7.51 -8.98
CA GLU A 30 -2.47 -6.13 -8.94
C GLU A 30 -2.25 -5.53 -7.56
N ALA A 31 -2.46 -6.33 -6.50
CA ALA A 31 -2.11 -5.95 -5.13
C ALA A 31 -0.62 -5.58 -5.03
N LEU A 32 0.25 -6.35 -5.69
CA LEU A 32 1.68 -6.11 -5.73
C LEU A 32 2.03 -4.76 -6.36
N ASN A 33 1.37 -4.40 -7.46
CA ASN A 33 1.56 -3.11 -8.10
C ASN A 33 1.07 -1.95 -7.22
N ALA A 34 -0.09 -2.11 -6.58
CA ALA A 34 -0.61 -1.09 -5.67
C ALA A 34 0.32 -0.88 -4.46
N TYR A 35 0.82 -1.95 -3.84
CA TYR A 35 1.80 -1.83 -2.76
C TYR A 35 3.13 -1.19 -3.21
N LYS A 36 3.58 -1.45 -4.44
CA LYS A 36 4.78 -0.78 -5.00
C LYS A 36 4.55 0.73 -5.18
N GLU A 37 3.39 1.14 -5.68
CA GLU A 37 3.06 2.56 -5.79
C GLU A 37 2.94 3.23 -4.42
N SER A 38 2.35 2.54 -3.43
CA SER A 38 2.35 3.00 -2.03
C SER A 38 3.78 3.26 -1.51
N LEU A 39 4.71 2.32 -1.73
CA LEU A 39 6.11 2.48 -1.33
C LEU A 39 6.87 3.53 -2.16
N ARG A 40 6.45 3.80 -3.40
CA ARG A 40 7.04 4.87 -4.22
C ARG A 40 6.70 6.24 -3.66
N VAL A 41 5.49 6.39 -3.14
CA VAL A 41 4.96 7.65 -2.59
C VAL A 41 5.36 7.81 -1.11
N ASN A 42 5.25 6.74 -0.33
CA ASN A 42 5.65 6.68 1.07
C ASN A 42 6.59 5.48 1.31
N PRO A 43 7.90 5.64 1.06
CA PRO A 43 8.88 4.59 1.26
C PRO A 43 9.01 4.11 2.71
N GLY A 44 8.51 4.90 3.68
CA GLY A 44 8.52 4.60 5.11
C GLY A 44 7.31 3.83 5.60
N ASN A 45 6.35 3.46 4.73
CA ASN A 45 5.15 2.75 5.13
C ASN A 45 5.45 1.27 5.47
N ILE A 46 5.75 1.00 6.74
CA ILE A 46 6.04 -0.34 7.28
C ILE A 46 4.87 -1.30 7.04
N GLN A 47 3.62 -0.83 7.11
CA GLN A 47 2.44 -1.67 6.89
C GLN A 47 2.39 -2.19 5.44
N THR A 48 2.84 -1.38 4.48
CA THR A 48 2.91 -1.79 3.08
C THR A 48 3.94 -2.90 2.87
N TYR A 49 5.13 -2.82 3.49
CA TYR A 49 6.12 -3.91 3.41
C TYR A 49 5.60 -5.22 4.00
N PHE A 50 4.91 -5.16 5.13
CA PHE A 50 4.33 -6.36 5.76
C PHE A 50 3.33 -7.04 4.83
N ASN A 51 2.40 -6.27 4.25
CA ASN A 51 1.38 -6.82 3.37
C ASN A 51 1.93 -7.25 1.99
N LEU A 52 2.97 -6.57 1.49
CA LEU A 52 3.71 -7.01 0.30
C LEU A 52 4.35 -8.38 0.54
N GLY A 53 4.97 -8.58 1.71
CA GLY A 53 5.57 -9.85 2.13
C GLY A 53 4.56 -11.01 2.17
N LEU A 54 3.36 -10.74 2.70
CA LEU A 54 2.27 -11.72 2.67
C LEU A 54 1.83 -12.04 1.23
N CYS A 55 1.72 -11.00 0.40
CA CYS A 55 1.25 -11.09 -0.98
C CYS A 55 2.22 -11.85 -1.92
N ILE A 56 3.53 -11.87 -1.63
CA ILE A 56 4.52 -12.66 -2.39
C ILE A 56 4.65 -14.10 -1.92
N THR A 57 4.20 -14.39 -0.69
CA THR A 57 4.32 -15.73 -0.08
C THR A 57 3.10 -16.61 -0.40
N SER A 58 1.98 -15.99 -0.78
CA SER A 58 0.72 -16.66 -1.15
C SER A 58 0.66 -16.99 -2.64
#